data_AF-A0A1T4KZB6-F1
#
_entry.id   AF-A0A1T4KZB6-F1
#
_cell.length_a   1.000
_cell.length_b   1.000
_cell.length_c   1.000
_cell.angle_alpha   90.00
_cell.angle_beta   90.00
_cell.angle_gamma   90.00
#
_symmetry.space_group_name_H-M   'P 1'
#
loop_
_entity.id
_entity.type
_entity.pdbx_description
1 polymer ?
#
loop_
_entity_poly.entity_id
_entity_poly.type
_entity_poly.pdbx_seq_one_letter_code
_entity_poly.pdbx_strand_id
1 'polypeptide(L)'
;MNRLKTLAWLLVGSMAFASCDKADNSITEPRAKVEFTSIVNNLRVENDSWTTGDEVGVFVLNAGQKNIPAGIYDGKANVKYSAESNGVFTETGTSIIFPKDGSALDFIAYAPYKTDIENGIYNINVVDQSDLSKLDFVYSNNATNKNKTTPRVNLVFDHKLAIFEMVLQVIPGANISLDEAKAVFESILTTATFNLATGELTPGTESAPMNLVVKKISDSKAVISMILIPGTSLEEATMKVTLGGKEYTWKPETKLIEAGKKYVVTTSVGSVEGEIKTIFGSSITDWNVENIEGGTLTPKDPGNNDSGSTPGAPDNGGGSGDQGNGNDQSGNGGSDNPGTPSPTPGQAELLFAGADFEDEAAFKALLLPKFPLPAYATFADGGRTGKALHIQTKSSTVTKPAFIFNIQGKNKNLAGKKKITFYIKGTAGESLSVLVYQKGGEKSKIFNLEDVTADKTISPAKQHRYGGTIDTGGNWVKIELNIAEFAGEIAQTGNFFAVKIGKKVAYNLFIDDITVE
;
A
#
# COMPACT_ATOMS: atom_id res chain seq x y z
N MET A 1 -5.71 87.73 -54.12
CA MET A 1 -5.72 86.49 -54.93
C MET A 1 -5.54 85.28 -54.02
N ASN A 2 -5.97 84.11 -54.50
CA ASN A 2 -6.00 82.75 -53.88
C ASN A 2 -5.08 82.48 -52.65
N ARG A 3 -5.64 81.98 -51.53
CA ARG A 3 -5.64 80.56 -51.03
C ARG A 3 -4.22 80.06 -50.60
N LEU A 4 -4.03 79.34 -49.49
CA LEU A 4 -4.80 78.17 -49.02
C LEU A 4 -4.54 77.84 -47.52
N LYS A 5 -5.59 77.43 -46.80
CA LYS A 5 -5.75 76.46 -45.66
C LYS A 5 -4.47 75.76 -45.10
N THR A 6 -4.32 75.35 -43.83
CA THR A 6 -5.11 75.33 -42.55
C THR A 6 -4.11 74.95 -41.44
N LEU A 7 -3.95 75.70 -40.34
CA LEU A 7 -4.67 75.60 -39.05
C LEU A 7 -4.56 74.26 -38.28
N ALA A 8 -3.62 74.22 -37.31
CA ALA A 8 -3.77 73.73 -35.92
C ALA A 8 -2.51 74.26 -35.17
N TRP A 9 -2.60 75.19 -34.20
CA TRP A 9 -2.92 74.96 -32.77
C TRP A 9 -2.10 73.81 -32.16
N LEU A 10 -1.39 73.96 -31.03
CA LEU A 10 -1.67 74.83 -29.87
C LEU A 10 -0.38 75.26 -29.11
N LEU A 11 -0.46 76.45 -28.50
CA LEU A 11 0.46 77.12 -27.58
C LEU A 11 1.20 76.25 -26.51
N VAL A 12 2.46 76.67 -26.24
CA VAL A 12 3.08 76.98 -24.90
C VAL A 12 3.20 75.84 -23.85
N GLY A 13 4.31 75.73 -23.12
CA GLY A 13 5.45 76.65 -22.99
C GLY A 13 6.67 76.05 -22.30
N SER A 14 7.73 76.88 -22.21
CA SER A 14 9.03 76.51 -21.68
C SER A 14 9.06 76.45 -20.15
N MET A 15 9.88 75.54 -19.61
CA MET A 15 10.99 75.96 -18.76
C MET A 15 12.11 74.93 -18.73
N ALA A 16 13.34 75.43 -18.71
CA ALA A 16 14.56 74.62 -18.77
C ALA A 16 15.06 74.27 -17.36
N PHE A 17 15.50 73.02 -17.22
CA PHE A 17 16.49 72.48 -16.29
C PHE A 17 16.89 73.34 -15.06
N ALA A 18 16.39 72.93 -13.90
CA ALA A 18 17.15 73.02 -12.65
C ALA A 18 17.59 71.59 -12.29
N SER A 19 18.89 71.37 -12.09
CA SER A 19 19.41 70.07 -11.68
C SER A 19 18.97 69.75 -10.24
N CYS A 20 18.56 68.52 -10.02
CA CYS A 20 18.50 67.94 -8.69
C CYS A 20 19.04 66.52 -8.82
N ASP A 21 20.17 66.23 -8.16
CA ASP A 21 20.76 64.91 -8.17
C ASP A 21 19.73 63.90 -7.69
N LYS A 22 19.30 63.01 -8.59
CA LYS A 22 18.68 61.77 -8.15
C LYS A 22 19.77 60.96 -7.48
N ALA A 23 19.80 61.05 -6.15
CA ALA A 23 20.31 59.97 -5.32
C ALA A 23 19.77 58.65 -5.90
N ASP A 24 20.68 57.69 -6.13
CA ASP A 24 20.31 56.37 -6.62
C ASP A 24 19.54 55.63 -5.52
N ASN A 25 18.25 55.95 -5.44
CA ASN A 25 17.24 55.14 -4.77
C ASN A 25 17.04 53.88 -5.62
N SER A 26 18.09 53.05 -5.68
CA SER A 26 17.97 51.66 -6.03
C SER A 26 17.17 50.99 -4.93
N ILE A 27 15.83 51.10 -5.06
CA ILE A 27 14.89 50.26 -4.34
C ILE A 27 15.32 48.84 -4.68
N THR A 28 15.98 48.20 -3.73
CA THR A 28 16.40 46.81 -3.83
C THR A 28 15.14 45.98 -3.77
N GLU A 29 14.55 45.75 -4.95
CA GLU A 29 13.49 44.78 -5.19
C GLU A 29 13.73 43.57 -4.28
N PRO A 30 12.83 43.28 -3.32
CA PRO A 30 13.09 42.29 -2.29
C PRO A 30 13.34 40.96 -2.99
N ARG A 31 14.57 40.44 -2.86
CA ARG A 31 14.93 39.20 -3.54
C ARG A 31 14.03 38.09 -3.00
N ALA A 32 13.23 37.48 -3.86
CA ALA A 32 12.31 36.43 -3.47
C ALA A 32 13.11 35.23 -2.93
N LYS A 33 12.95 34.95 -1.64
CA LYS A 33 13.44 33.73 -1.00
C LYS A 33 12.63 32.54 -1.52
N VAL A 34 13.28 31.39 -1.66
CA VAL A 34 12.58 30.14 -1.98
C VAL A 34 11.87 29.62 -0.72
N GLU A 35 10.57 29.35 -0.83
CA GLU A 35 9.76 28.68 0.19
C GLU A 35 9.44 27.25 -0.30
N PHE A 36 9.94 26.21 0.37
CA PHE A 36 9.61 24.84 0.00
C PHE A 36 8.38 24.33 0.76
N THR A 37 7.49 23.66 0.02
CA THR A 37 6.52 22.72 0.59
C THR A 37 6.70 21.37 -0.10
N SER A 38 6.34 20.29 0.57
CA SER A 38 6.60 18.95 0.06
C SER A 38 5.55 17.93 0.48
N ILE A 39 5.44 16.86 -0.33
CA ILE A 39 4.72 15.63 -0.01
C ILE A 39 5.58 14.43 -0.43
N VAL A 40 5.41 13.30 0.27
CA VAL A 40 6.01 12.00 -0.08
C VAL A 40 4.88 11.08 -0.56
N ASN A 41 5.03 10.47 -1.74
CA ASN A 41 4.06 9.55 -2.31
C ASN A 41 4.20 8.16 -1.67
N ASN A 42 3.10 7.64 -1.11
CA ASN A 42 3.10 6.59 -0.09
C ASN A 42 3.56 5.20 -0.55
N LEU A 43 4.27 4.49 0.34
CA LEU A 43 4.43 3.01 0.35
C LEU A 43 4.24 2.33 1.72
N ARG A 44 4.02 3.09 2.79
CA ARG A 44 3.81 2.58 4.16
C ARG A 44 2.38 2.90 4.62
N VAL A 45 1.93 2.19 5.66
CA VAL A 45 0.58 2.33 6.27
C VAL A 45 0.66 2.90 7.71
N GLU A 46 1.86 3.28 8.17
CA GLU A 46 2.10 3.63 9.59
C GLU A 46 3.03 4.84 9.82
N ASN A 47 3.39 5.61 8.78
CA ASN A 47 4.09 6.91 8.92
C ASN A 47 3.93 7.72 7.62
N ASP A 48 2.95 8.62 7.60
CA ASP A 48 2.44 9.27 6.38
C ASP A 48 2.99 10.71 6.18
N SER A 49 4.14 11.01 6.77
CA SER A 49 4.77 12.33 6.69
C SER A 49 6.27 12.26 6.97
N TRP A 50 6.97 13.34 6.66
CA TRP A 50 8.26 13.64 7.27
C TRP A 50 8.18 13.52 8.79
N THR A 51 9.25 13.04 9.41
CA THR A 51 9.53 13.27 10.82
C THR A 51 10.12 14.67 10.94
N THR A 52 9.68 15.48 11.91
CA THR A 52 10.30 16.78 12.17
C THR A 52 11.78 16.56 12.51
N GLY A 53 12.68 17.16 11.73
CA GLY A 53 14.12 16.94 11.81
C GLY A 53 14.71 16.10 10.68
N ASP A 54 13.90 15.50 9.81
CA ASP A 54 14.40 14.75 8.64
C ASP A 54 15.25 15.64 7.74
N GLU A 55 16.47 15.21 7.45
CA GLU A 55 17.43 16.03 6.73
C GLU A 55 17.31 15.83 5.21
N VAL A 56 17.15 16.93 4.48
CA VAL A 56 16.90 16.95 3.02
C VAL A 56 18.04 17.68 2.30
N GLY A 57 18.56 17.10 1.23
CA GLY A 57 19.52 17.75 0.34
C GLY A 57 18.83 18.35 -0.88
N VAL A 58 19.05 19.64 -1.14
CA VAL A 58 18.46 20.38 -2.27
C VAL A 58 19.53 20.86 -3.24
N PHE A 59 19.42 20.47 -4.51
CA PHE A 59 20.21 20.99 -5.62
C PHE A 59 19.38 22.00 -6.42
N VAL A 60 19.98 23.15 -6.71
CA VAL A 60 19.37 24.22 -7.49
C VAL A 60 20.10 24.35 -8.82
N LEU A 61 19.34 24.27 -9.91
CA LEU A 61 19.85 24.32 -11.27
C LEU A 61 19.27 25.53 -12.01
N ASN A 62 20.03 26.05 -12.98
CA ASN A 62 19.45 26.94 -13.98
C ASN A 62 18.43 26.15 -14.82
N ALA A 63 17.26 26.73 -15.13
CA ALA A 63 16.18 25.98 -15.78
C ALA A 63 16.64 25.28 -17.08
N GLY A 64 16.35 23.99 -17.19
CA GLY A 64 16.76 23.12 -18.30
C GLY A 64 18.21 22.61 -18.24
N GLN A 65 19.08 23.14 -17.37
CA GLN A 65 20.47 22.71 -17.22
C GLN A 65 20.59 21.58 -16.20
N LYS A 66 20.17 20.37 -16.58
CA LYS A 66 20.07 19.22 -15.65
C LYS A 66 21.39 18.62 -15.16
N ASN A 67 22.50 18.90 -15.84
CA ASN A 67 23.79 18.26 -15.55
C ASN A 67 24.39 18.77 -14.23
N ILE A 68 24.65 17.88 -13.27
CA ILE A 68 25.40 18.20 -12.05
C ILE A 68 26.89 17.90 -12.31
N PRO A 69 27.85 18.79 -12.01
CA PRO A 69 27.69 20.12 -11.39
C PRO A 69 27.47 21.28 -12.38
N ALA A 70 27.60 21.08 -13.68
CA ALA A 70 27.69 22.17 -14.68
C ALA A 70 26.48 23.12 -14.74
N GLY A 71 25.28 22.64 -14.42
CA GLY A 71 24.03 23.41 -14.41
C GLY A 71 23.70 24.11 -13.09
N ILE A 72 24.50 23.89 -12.04
CA ILE A 72 24.24 24.41 -10.68
C ILE A 72 24.17 25.93 -10.66
N TYR A 73 23.11 26.45 -10.07
CA TYR A 73 22.93 27.87 -9.85
C TYR A 73 23.65 28.35 -8.59
N ASP A 74 24.48 29.39 -8.69
CA ASP A 74 25.10 30.11 -7.56
C ASP A 74 25.78 29.20 -6.50
N GLY A 75 26.40 28.11 -6.96
CA GLY A 75 27.04 27.11 -6.09
C GLY A 75 26.08 26.37 -5.14
N LYS A 76 24.76 26.46 -5.33
CA LYS A 76 23.72 25.83 -4.49
C LYS A 76 23.54 24.35 -4.83
N ALA A 77 24.65 23.62 -4.76
CA ALA A 77 24.66 22.16 -4.76
C ALA A 77 24.45 21.64 -3.33
N ASN A 78 23.59 20.63 -3.19
CA ASN A 78 23.35 19.90 -1.94
C ASN A 78 23.12 20.79 -0.69
N VAL A 79 22.31 21.84 -0.82
CA VAL A 79 21.94 22.72 0.29
C VAL A 79 21.08 21.94 1.27
N LYS A 80 21.53 21.83 2.51
CA LYS A 80 20.82 21.11 3.57
C LYS A 80 19.63 21.90 4.10
N TYR A 81 18.52 21.19 4.25
CA TYR A 81 17.29 21.63 4.90
C TYR A 81 16.85 20.60 5.95
N SER A 82 16.02 21.02 6.89
CA SER A 82 15.29 20.14 7.82
C SER A 82 13.82 20.14 7.42
N ALA A 83 13.18 18.98 7.34
CA ALA A 83 11.75 18.89 7.11
C ALA A 83 10.97 18.99 8.42
N GLU A 84 9.78 19.57 8.33
CA GLU A 84 8.75 19.55 9.36
C GLU A 84 7.66 18.54 8.98
N SER A 85 6.96 17.99 9.98
CA SER A 85 5.85 17.03 9.77
C SER A 85 4.70 17.54 8.86
N ASN A 86 4.58 18.85 8.63
CA ASN A 86 3.64 19.45 7.70
C ASN A 86 4.18 19.61 6.26
N GLY A 87 5.38 19.10 5.96
CA GLY A 87 6.03 19.17 4.66
C GLY A 87 6.71 20.51 4.34
N VAL A 88 6.75 21.47 5.25
CA VAL A 88 7.56 22.69 5.11
C VAL A 88 9.02 22.36 5.40
N PHE A 89 9.95 22.91 4.62
CA PHE A 89 11.38 22.79 4.91
C PHE A 89 11.92 24.06 5.57
N THR A 90 12.59 23.89 6.71
CA THR A 90 13.32 24.92 7.44
C THR A 90 14.80 24.89 7.06
N GLU A 91 15.41 26.05 6.91
CA GLU A 91 16.81 26.15 6.46
C GLU A 91 17.77 25.91 7.63
N THR A 92 18.79 25.07 7.42
CA THR A 92 19.86 24.85 8.41
C THR A 92 21.14 25.63 8.06
N GLY A 93 21.06 26.58 7.12
CA GLY A 93 22.21 27.26 6.53
C GLY A 93 21.79 28.43 5.63
N THR A 94 22.53 28.66 4.54
CA THR A 94 22.28 29.79 3.62
C THR A 94 21.00 29.62 2.81
N SER A 95 20.09 30.57 2.91
CA SER A 95 18.85 30.61 2.11
C SER A 95 19.11 30.54 0.61
N ILE A 96 18.28 29.79 -0.12
CA ILE A 96 18.21 29.87 -1.58
C ILE A 96 17.35 31.08 -1.96
N ILE A 97 17.84 31.87 -2.93
CA ILE A 97 17.25 33.13 -3.37
C ILE A 97 17.10 33.10 -4.89
N PHE A 98 15.96 33.56 -5.42
CA PHE A 98 15.73 33.61 -6.87
C PHE A 98 16.59 34.68 -7.59
N PRO A 99 16.95 34.46 -8.87
CA PRO A 99 17.67 35.43 -9.69
C PRO A 99 16.98 36.80 -9.76
N LYS A 100 17.77 37.90 -9.67
CA LYS A 100 17.23 39.28 -9.69
C LYS A 100 16.54 39.64 -11.01
N ASP A 101 17.10 39.16 -12.12
CA ASP A 101 16.57 39.30 -13.49
C ASP A 101 15.23 38.57 -13.69
N GLY A 102 14.90 37.60 -12.83
CA GLY A 102 13.72 36.75 -12.96
C GLY A 102 13.96 35.48 -13.77
N SER A 103 15.22 35.15 -14.09
CA SER A 103 15.59 33.86 -14.69
C SER A 103 15.07 32.69 -13.85
N ALA A 104 14.67 31.62 -14.53
CA ALA A 104 14.03 30.47 -13.90
C ALA A 104 15.05 29.42 -13.42
N LEU A 105 14.64 28.68 -12.39
CA LEU A 105 15.40 27.62 -11.74
C LEU A 105 14.61 26.30 -11.75
N ASP A 106 15.35 25.20 -11.82
CA ASP A 106 14.84 23.85 -11.56
C ASP A 106 15.39 23.36 -10.21
N PHE A 107 14.61 22.55 -9.50
CA PHE A 107 14.95 22.03 -8.18
C PHE A 107 14.93 20.50 -8.17
N ILE A 108 16.00 19.92 -7.62
CA ILE A 108 16.09 18.49 -7.29
C ILE A 108 16.25 18.40 -5.77
N ALA A 109 15.54 17.49 -5.13
CA ALA A 109 15.65 17.25 -3.70
C ALA A 109 15.64 15.75 -3.38
N TYR A 110 16.32 15.35 -2.31
CA TYR A 110 16.36 13.97 -1.85
C TYR A 110 16.49 13.90 -0.32
N ALA A 111 16.09 12.77 0.26
CA ALA A 111 16.36 12.41 1.64
C ALA A 111 16.61 10.89 1.76
N PRO A 112 17.34 10.41 2.78
CA PRO A 112 18.02 11.21 3.81
C PRO A 112 19.26 11.95 3.27
N TYR A 113 19.58 13.09 3.86
CA TYR A 113 20.74 13.92 3.50
C TYR A 113 22.06 13.16 3.64
N LYS A 114 23.02 13.50 2.77
CA LYS A 114 24.40 13.03 2.80
C LYS A 114 25.34 14.17 2.41
N THR A 115 26.50 14.28 3.05
CA THR A 115 27.51 15.29 2.71
C THR A 115 28.34 14.91 1.49
N ASP A 116 28.53 13.61 1.27
CA ASP A 116 29.41 12.97 0.29
C ASP A 116 28.74 12.74 -1.07
N ILE A 117 28.20 13.82 -1.67
CA ILE A 117 27.60 13.77 -3.03
C ILE A 117 28.52 14.40 -4.06
N GLU A 118 29.26 13.56 -4.77
CA GLU A 118 30.09 13.98 -5.90
C GLU A 118 29.32 13.85 -7.22
N ASN A 119 29.37 14.89 -8.07
CA ASN A 119 28.74 14.92 -9.40
C ASN A 119 27.24 14.53 -9.44
N GLY A 120 26.53 14.68 -8.32
CA GLY A 120 25.11 14.30 -8.20
C GLY A 120 24.87 12.79 -8.05
N ILE A 121 25.89 12.00 -7.69
CA ILE A 121 25.76 10.56 -7.43
C ILE A 121 25.53 10.33 -5.93
N TYR A 122 24.39 9.72 -5.59
CA TYR A 122 24.06 9.27 -4.25
C TYR A 122 24.36 7.78 -4.12
N ASN A 123 25.30 7.42 -3.24
CA ASN A 123 25.67 6.03 -2.99
C ASN A 123 24.69 5.38 -1.99
N ILE A 124 24.19 4.19 -2.32
CA ILE A 124 23.23 3.42 -1.51
C ILE A 124 23.91 2.15 -1.00
N ASN A 125 23.78 1.89 0.29
CA ASN A 125 24.12 0.63 0.94
C ASN A 125 22.99 0.29 1.92
N VAL A 126 22.45 -0.92 1.84
CA VAL A 126 21.31 -1.39 2.65
C VAL A 126 21.66 -2.51 3.64
N VAL A 127 22.95 -2.75 3.94
CA VAL A 127 23.39 -3.81 4.87
C VAL A 127 22.82 -3.61 6.28
N ASP A 128 22.79 -2.37 6.78
CA ASP A 128 22.29 -2.04 8.12
C ASP A 128 20.78 -1.77 8.10
N GLN A 129 20.00 -2.83 8.31
CA GLN A 129 18.54 -2.79 8.39
C GLN A 129 18.01 -2.44 9.80
N SER A 130 18.88 -2.04 10.75
CA SER A 130 18.47 -1.77 12.14
C SER A 130 17.53 -0.56 12.27
N ASP A 131 17.62 0.39 11.34
CA ASP A 131 16.79 1.59 11.30
C ASP A 131 16.37 1.89 9.85
N LEU A 132 15.20 1.36 9.47
CA LEU A 132 14.66 1.50 8.12
C LEU A 132 14.34 2.95 7.71
N SER A 133 14.35 3.93 8.64
CA SER A 133 14.16 5.34 8.28
C SER A 133 15.41 5.90 7.59
N LYS A 134 16.61 5.48 8.00
CA LYS A 134 17.90 5.88 7.42
C LYS A 134 18.17 5.25 6.05
N LEU A 135 17.41 4.21 5.69
CA LEU A 135 17.48 3.57 4.39
C LEU A 135 16.37 4.05 3.43
N ASP A 136 15.35 4.77 3.90
CA ASP A 136 14.16 5.07 3.09
C ASP A 136 14.42 6.23 2.11
N PHE A 137 15.16 5.93 1.05
CA PHE A 137 15.62 6.93 0.09
C PHE A 137 14.47 7.41 -0.82
N VAL A 138 14.14 8.70 -0.67
CA VAL A 138 13.10 9.41 -1.41
C VAL A 138 13.70 10.53 -2.24
N TYR A 139 13.13 10.77 -3.44
CA TYR A 139 13.68 11.74 -4.40
C TYR A 139 12.57 12.49 -5.14
N SER A 140 12.85 13.77 -5.45
CA SER A 140 11.99 14.67 -6.22
C SER A 140 12.78 15.49 -7.24
N ASN A 141 12.26 15.60 -8.46
CA ASN A 141 12.72 16.55 -9.48
C ASN A 141 11.55 17.19 -10.27
N ASN A 142 10.36 17.23 -9.67
CA ASN A 142 9.14 17.74 -10.32
C ASN A 142 9.12 19.27 -10.48
N ALA A 143 9.90 19.98 -9.65
CA ALA A 143 9.84 21.42 -9.51
C ALA A 143 10.72 22.14 -10.53
N THR A 144 10.23 22.24 -11.77
CA THR A 144 10.92 22.94 -12.87
C THR A 144 10.34 24.34 -13.14
N ASN A 145 11.16 25.16 -13.83
CA ASN A 145 10.83 26.49 -14.35
C ASN A 145 10.21 27.45 -13.31
N LYS A 146 10.74 27.44 -12.09
CA LYS A 146 10.30 28.31 -10.97
C LYS A 146 11.07 29.62 -10.99
N ASN A 147 10.45 30.73 -10.60
CA ASN A 147 11.11 32.03 -10.55
C ASN A 147 10.51 32.91 -9.45
N LYS A 148 11.09 34.11 -9.24
CA LYS A 148 10.71 35.05 -8.18
C LYS A 148 9.23 35.45 -8.11
N THR A 149 8.43 35.25 -9.17
CA THR A 149 6.97 35.52 -9.16
C THR A 149 6.17 34.41 -8.47
N THR A 150 6.76 33.22 -8.32
CA THR A 150 6.19 32.05 -7.65
C THR A 150 7.18 31.52 -6.62
N PRO A 151 7.40 32.25 -5.50
CA PRO A 151 8.45 31.92 -4.51
C PRO A 151 8.27 30.55 -3.85
N ARG A 152 7.04 30.01 -3.87
CA ARG A 152 6.69 28.69 -3.36
C ARG A 152 7.02 27.58 -4.36
N VAL A 153 7.87 26.67 -3.92
CA VAL A 153 8.33 25.51 -4.68
C VAL A 153 7.76 24.25 -4.02
N ASN A 154 6.82 23.61 -4.71
CA ASN A 154 6.15 22.40 -4.23
C ASN A 154 6.87 21.16 -4.77
N LEU A 155 7.51 20.41 -3.88
CA LEU A 155 8.25 19.18 -4.17
C LEU A 155 7.35 17.96 -3.98
N VAL A 156 7.44 17.00 -4.89
CA VAL A 156 6.71 15.73 -4.82
C VAL A 156 7.73 14.61 -4.87
N PHE A 157 7.90 13.90 -3.75
CA PHE A 157 8.91 12.86 -3.59
C PHE A 157 8.30 11.48 -3.84
N ASP A 158 9.05 10.58 -4.48
CA ASP A 158 8.76 9.15 -4.45
C ASP A 158 9.92 8.37 -3.83
N HIS A 159 9.59 7.29 -3.13
CA HIS A 159 10.56 6.27 -2.73
C HIS A 159 11.23 5.65 -3.97
N LYS A 160 12.56 5.50 -3.94
CA LYS A 160 13.34 4.92 -5.05
C LYS A 160 13.94 3.55 -4.73
N LEU A 161 13.71 3.03 -3.53
CA LEU A 161 13.99 1.65 -3.15
C LEU A 161 12.68 0.85 -3.04
N ALA A 162 12.78 -0.43 -2.66
CA ALA A 162 11.63 -1.28 -2.37
C ALA A 162 11.59 -1.65 -0.88
N ILE A 163 10.39 -1.88 -0.36
CA ILE A 163 10.15 -2.43 0.98
C ILE A 163 9.71 -3.89 0.82
N PHE A 164 10.24 -4.79 1.65
CA PHE A 164 9.77 -6.16 1.76
C PHE A 164 9.37 -6.46 3.21
N GLU A 165 8.21 -7.07 3.40
CA GLU A 165 7.69 -7.50 4.70
C GLU A 165 7.33 -8.98 4.68
N MET A 166 7.87 -9.76 5.62
CA MET A 166 7.35 -11.08 5.95
C MET A 166 6.48 -10.99 7.21
N VAL A 167 5.23 -11.40 7.10
CA VAL A 167 4.33 -11.65 8.21
C VAL A 167 4.44 -13.12 8.61
N LEU A 168 5.04 -13.39 9.76
CA LEU A 168 5.18 -14.73 10.34
C LEU A 168 4.04 -14.98 11.32
N GLN A 169 3.37 -16.12 11.19
CA GLN A 169 2.31 -16.57 12.10
C GLN A 169 2.65 -17.93 12.72
N VAL A 170 2.41 -18.11 14.01
CA VAL A 170 2.51 -19.43 14.68
C VAL A 170 1.15 -20.11 14.62
N ILE A 171 1.11 -21.33 14.09
CA ILE A 171 -0.13 -22.12 13.96
C ILE A 171 -0.64 -22.47 15.37
N PRO A 172 -1.97 -22.35 15.65
CA PRO A 172 -2.54 -22.74 16.94
C PRO A 172 -2.13 -24.16 17.38
N GLY A 173 -1.67 -24.30 18.63
CA GLY A 173 -1.17 -25.57 19.18
C GLY A 173 0.32 -25.86 18.92
N ALA A 174 1.00 -25.10 18.06
CA ALA A 174 2.44 -25.22 17.90
C ALA A 174 3.20 -24.59 19.07
N ASN A 175 4.08 -25.36 19.72
CA ASN A 175 4.93 -24.88 20.81
C ASN A 175 6.20 -24.21 20.27
N ILE A 176 6.05 -23.05 19.62
CA ILE A 176 7.12 -22.25 19.03
C ILE A 176 7.04 -20.83 19.59
N SER A 177 8.07 -20.39 20.32
CA SER A 177 8.14 -19.01 20.79
C SER A 177 8.74 -18.08 19.72
N LEU A 178 8.15 -16.88 19.63
CA LEU A 178 8.66 -15.73 18.88
C LEU A 178 9.56 -14.81 19.72
N ASP A 179 9.79 -15.14 20.99
CA ASP A 179 10.76 -14.44 21.84
C ASP A 179 12.19 -14.68 21.32
N GLU A 180 13.02 -13.62 21.37
CA GLU A 180 14.38 -13.60 20.82
C GLU A 180 14.50 -14.00 19.34
N ALA A 181 13.39 -13.94 18.58
CA ALA A 181 13.38 -14.26 17.16
C ALA A 181 14.37 -13.39 16.37
N LYS A 182 15.12 -14.03 15.47
CA LYS A 182 16.15 -13.39 14.63
C LYS A 182 15.93 -13.77 13.17
N ALA A 183 16.28 -12.89 12.25
CA ALA A 183 16.29 -13.21 10.84
C ALA A 183 17.52 -12.62 10.13
N VAL A 184 18.01 -13.35 9.13
CA VAL A 184 19.14 -12.95 8.28
C VAL A 184 18.77 -13.24 6.83
N PHE A 185 18.91 -12.27 5.93
CA PHE A 185 18.75 -12.49 4.49
C PHE A 185 20.13 -12.62 3.84
N GLU A 186 20.42 -13.76 3.24
CA GLU A 186 21.69 -14.09 2.59
C GLU A 186 21.56 -14.03 1.06
N SER A 187 22.70 -13.90 0.37
CA SER A 187 22.81 -13.88 -1.10
C SER A 187 21.95 -12.81 -1.77
N ILE A 188 21.84 -11.63 -1.15
CA ILE A 188 21.06 -10.50 -1.62
C ILE A 188 21.98 -9.33 -2.00
N LEU A 189 21.66 -8.61 -3.08
CA LEU A 189 22.39 -7.40 -3.49
C LEU A 189 22.17 -6.28 -2.47
N THR A 190 23.25 -5.60 -2.06
CA THR A 190 23.21 -4.61 -0.97
C THR A 190 23.66 -3.20 -1.36
N THR A 191 24.19 -3.01 -2.56
CA THR A 191 24.69 -1.70 -3.05
C THR A 191 24.02 -1.23 -4.34
N ALA A 192 23.88 0.08 -4.47
CA ALA A 192 23.46 0.76 -5.70
C ALA A 192 24.01 2.19 -5.74
N THR A 193 23.95 2.82 -6.91
CA THR A 193 24.10 4.28 -7.04
C THR A 193 22.81 4.88 -7.58
N PHE A 194 22.54 6.13 -7.23
CA PHE A 194 21.41 6.89 -7.78
C PHE A 194 21.91 8.21 -8.36
N ASN A 195 21.58 8.46 -9.63
CA ASN A 195 21.94 9.67 -10.32
C ASN A 195 20.87 10.74 -10.10
N LEU A 196 21.16 11.76 -9.29
CA LEU A 196 20.23 12.84 -8.96
C LEU A 196 19.89 13.73 -10.16
N ALA A 197 20.70 13.75 -11.22
CA ALA A 197 20.40 14.54 -12.42
C ALA A 197 19.39 13.85 -13.36
N THR A 198 19.48 12.52 -13.51
CA THR A 198 18.56 11.74 -14.36
C THR A 198 17.35 11.19 -13.58
N GLY A 199 17.51 10.92 -12.29
CA GLY A 199 16.52 10.25 -11.43
C GLY A 199 16.57 8.73 -11.50
N GLU A 200 17.68 8.16 -11.99
CA GLU A 200 17.83 6.72 -12.25
C GLU A 200 18.67 6.02 -11.17
N LEU A 201 18.24 4.81 -10.80
CA LEU A 201 18.97 3.91 -9.92
C LEU A 201 19.76 2.90 -10.76
N THR A 202 21.04 2.72 -10.44
CA THR A 202 21.91 1.69 -11.03
C THR A 202 22.29 0.68 -9.95
N PRO A 203 21.87 -0.59 -10.04
CA PRO A 203 22.26 -1.64 -9.10
C PRO A 203 23.78 -1.88 -9.13
N GLY A 204 24.38 -2.14 -7.98
CA GLY A 204 25.79 -2.54 -7.87
C GLY A 204 26.00 -4.03 -8.15
N THR A 205 27.15 -4.56 -7.70
CA THR A 205 27.49 -5.98 -7.82
C THR A 205 27.81 -6.66 -6.48
N GLU A 206 27.66 -5.95 -5.36
CA GLU A 206 28.04 -6.45 -4.03
C GLU A 206 26.85 -7.07 -3.28
N SER A 207 26.94 -8.37 -3.03
CA SER A 207 25.98 -9.10 -2.20
C SER A 207 26.56 -9.40 -0.82
N ALA A 208 25.75 -9.24 0.22
CA ALA A 208 26.15 -9.43 1.62
C ALA A 208 24.96 -9.89 2.48
N PRO A 209 25.19 -10.60 3.60
CA PRO A 209 24.12 -10.98 4.50
C PRO A 209 23.59 -9.75 5.27
N MET A 210 22.27 -9.59 5.32
CA MET A 210 21.59 -8.53 6.07
C MET A 210 20.96 -9.09 7.34
N ASN A 211 21.35 -8.57 8.51
CA ASN A 211 20.67 -8.89 9.77
C ASN A 211 19.38 -8.07 9.87
N LEU A 212 18.24 -8.75 10.06
CA LEU A 212 16.92 -8.13 9.98
C LEU A 212 16.29 -7.94 11.37
N VAL A 213 15.53 -6.85 11.52
CA VAL A 213 14.73 -6.61 12.72
C VAL A 213 13.44 -7.43 12.66
N VAL A 214 13.24 -8.29 13.66
CA VAL A 214 12.00 -9.05 13.84
C VAL A 214 11.13 -8.35 14.88
N LYS A 215 10.04 -7.72 14.45
CA LYS A 215 9.06 -7.05 15.31
C LYS A 215 7.99 -8.06 15.75
N LYS A 216 8.09 -8.58 16.98
CA LYS A 216 7.00 -9.37 17.61
C LYS A 216 5.77 -8.46 17.77
N ILE A 217 4.62 -8.91 17.26
CA ILE A 217 3.32 -8.22 17.33
C ILE A 217 2.43 -8.85 18.41
N SER A 218 2.50 -10.19 18.54
CA SER A 218 1.88 -10.98 19.60
C SER A 218 2.68 -12.27 19.81
N ASP A 219 2.28 -13.12 20.74
CA ASP A 219 2.92 -14.44 20.95
C ASP A 219 2.81 -15.37 19.72
N SER A 220 1.84 -15.12 18.83
CA SER A 220 1.61 -15.90 17.61
C SER A 220 1.85 -15.13 16.31
N LYS A 221 2.32 -13.88 16.35
CA LYS A 221 2.57 -13.07 15.14
C LYS A 221 3.83 -12.20 15.27
N ALA A 222 4.68 -12.24 14.25
CA ALA A 222 5.80 -11.30 14.08
C ALA A 222 5.83 -10.74 12.65
N VAL A 223 6.48 -9.60 12.47
CA VAL A 223 6.75 -8.99 11.17
C VAL A 223 8.25 -8.75 11.02
N ILE A 224 8.81 -9.14 9.88
CA ILE A 224 10.20 -8.89 9.50
C ILE A 224 10.16 -7.90 8.34
N SER A 225 10.70 -6.70 8.55
CA SER A 225 10.69 -5.62 7.54
C SER A 225 12.11 -5.34 7.07
N MET A 226 12.28 -5.09 5.76
CA MET A 226 13.57 -4.75 5.16
C MET A 226 13.40 -3.85 3.94
N ILE A 227 14.45 -3.10 3.60
CA ILE A 227 14.55 -2.31 2.37
C ILE A 227 15.51 -3.01 1.39
N LEU A 228 15.09 -3.16 0.14
CA LEU A 228 15.83 -3.85 -0.92
C LEU A 228 16.17 -2.91 -2.07
N ILE A 229 17.27 -3.23 -2.75
CA ILE A 229 17.69 -2.56 -3.99
C ILE A 229 16.79 -3.00 -5.16
N PRO A 230 16.21 -2.08 -5.94
CA PRO A 230 15.53 -2.42 -7.19
C PRO A 230 16.48 -3.01 -8.23
N GLY A 231 15.97 -3.89 -9.10
CA GLY A 231 16.76 -4.68 -10.04
C GLY A 231 17.38 -5.95 -9.42
N THR A 232 17.23 -6.17 -8.12
CA THR A 232 17.71 -7.40 -7.47
C THR A 232 16.83 -8.60 -7.83
N SER A 233 17.45 -9.67 -8.33
CA SER A 233 16.84 -11.00 -8.41
C SER A 233 16.87 -11.64 -7.02
N LEU A 234 15.77 -12.28 -6.62
CA LEU A 234 15.70 -13.05 -5.39
C LEU A 234 16.03 -14.55 -5.56
N GLU A 235 16.37 -15.02 -6.76
CA GLU A 235 16.51 -16.47 -7.07
C GLU A 235 17.55 -17.20 -6.21
N GLU A 236 18.68 -16.57 -5.93
CA GLU A 236 19.74 -17.12 -5.05
C GLU A 236 19.55 -16.73 -3.58
N ALA A 237 18.63 -15.81 -3.29
CA ALA A 237 18.47 -15.22 -1.97
C ALA A 237 17.80 -16.20 -1.00
N THR A 238 18.28 -16.26 0.24
CA THR A 238 17.81 -17.21 1.25
C THR A 238 17.68 -16.52 2.60
N MET A 239 16.48 -16.52 3.21
CA MET A 239 16.27 -15.94 4.53
C MET A 239 16.25 -17.03 5.61
N LYS A 240 17.16 -16.94 6.57
CA LYS A 240 17.19 -17.79 7.76
C LYS A 240 16.46 -17.08 8.88
N VAL A 241 15.51 -17.75 9.52
CA VAL A 241 14.74 -17.26 10.66
C VAL A 241 14.95 -18.21 11.84
N THR A 242 15.41 -17.69 12.98
CA THR A 242 15.60 -18.46 14.21
C THR A 242 14.44 -18.20 15.16
N LEU A 243 13.70 -19.25 15.53
CA LEU A 243 12.52 -19.20 16.40
C LEU A 243 12.66 -20.27 17.49
N GLY A 244 12.49 -19.91 18.77
CA GLY A 244 12.64 -20.86 19.89
C GLY A 244 13.96 -21.64 19.89
N GLY A 245 15.04 -21.03 19.39
CA GLY A 245 16.37 -21.67 19.24
C GLY A 245 16.54 -22.59 18.02
N LYS A 246 15.53 -22.75 17.15
CA LYS A 246 15.60 -23.55 15.91
C LYS A 246 15.69 -22.66 14.68
N GLU A 247 16.50 -23.05 13.69
CA GLU A 247 16.67 -22.36 12.41
C GLU A 247 15.70 -22.92 11.35
N TYR A 248 14.99 -22.01 10.68
CA TYR A 248 14.08 -22.25 9.57
C TYR A 248 14.57 -21.45 8.36
N THR A 249 14.59 -22.06 7.17
CA THR A 249 15.15 -21.46 5.96
C THR A 249 14.04 -21.20 4.94
N TRP A 250 13.76 -19.94 4.62
CA TRP A 250 12.84 -19.51 3.57
C TRP A 250 13.59 -19.20 2.27
N LYS A 251 13.01 -19.62 1.14
CA LYS A 251 13.41 -19.18 -0.19
C LYS A 251 12.21 -18.59 -0.94
N PRO A 252 12.35 -17.48 -1.67
CA PRO A 252 11.30 -16.94 -2.55
C PRO A 252 11.19 -17.73 -3.87
N GLU A 253 9.99 -17.88 -4.44
CA GLU A 253 9.82 -18.50 -5.78
C GLU A 253 9.96 -17.43 -6.87
N THR A 254 11.19 -16.96 -7.06
CA THR A 254 11.64 -16.08 -8.16
C THR A 254 10.91 -14.73 -8.30
N LYS A 255 11.65 -13.64 -8.11
CA LYS A 255 11.13 -12.29 -8.33
C LYS A 255 12.22 -11.29 -8.67
N LEU A 256 11.86 -10.31 -9.49
CA LEU A 256 12.59 -9.06 -9.61
C LEU A 256 11.99 -8.05 -8.63
N ILE A 257 12.85 -7.33 -7.91
CA ILE A 257 12.44 -6.20 -7.07
C ILE A 257 12.38 -4.94 -7.94
N GLU A 258 11.25 -4.23 -8.01
CA GLU A 258 11.15 -2.95 -8.72
C GLU A 258 11.22 -1.74 -7.76
N ALA A 259 11.49 -0.56 -8.31
CA ALA A 259 11.59 0.68 -7.54
C ALA A 259 10.22 1.19 -7.11
N GLY A 260 10.15 1.74 -5.88
CA GLY A 260 8.93 2.34 -5.37
C GLY A 260 7.81 1.31 -5.13
N LYS A 261 8.18 0.09 -4.69
CA LYS A 261 7.24 -1.01 -4.41
C LYS A 261 7.31 -1.45 -2.96
N LYS A 262 6.18 -1.92 -2.45
CA LYS A 262 6.12 -2.72 -1.22
C LYS A 262 5.77 -4.16 -1.60
N TYR A 263 6.44 -5.12 -0.99
CA TYR A 263 6.18 -6.54 -1.13
C TYR A 263 5.80 -7.11 0.23
N VAL A 264 4.76 -7.93 0.29
CA VAL A 264 4.32 -8.59 1.52
C VAL A 264 4.20 -10.07 1.26
N VAL A 265 4.77 -10.90 2.13
CA VAL A 265 4.55 -12.35 2.14
C VAL A 265 4.04 -12.78 3.51
N THR A 266 2.98 -13.59 3.56
CA THR A 266 2.50 -14.20 4.81
C THR A 266 2.93 -15.65 4.86
N THR A 267 3.45 -16.09 5.99
CA THR A 267 3.90 -17.47 6.20
C THR A 267 3.55 -17.97 7.59
N SER A 268 3.28 -19.27 7.72
CA SER A 268 2.83 -19.90 8.96
C SER A 268 3.75 -21.05 9.37
N VAL A 269 4.13 -21.07 10.65
CA VAL A 269 5.05 -22.07 11.23
C VAL A 269 4.35 -22.90 12.30
N GLY A 270 4.51 -24.23 12.25
CA GLY A 270 3.94 -25.15 13.24
C GLY A 270 4.19 -26.62 12.94
N SER A 271 3.69 -27.49 13.81
CA SER A 271 3.78 -28.94 13.67
C SER A 271 2.42 -29.60 13.83
N VAL A 272 2.14 -30.61 13.00
CA VAL A 272 1.01 -31.52 13.17
C VAL A 272 1.58 -32.94 13.05
N GLU A 273 1.43 -33.74 14.11
CA GLU A 273 1.91 -35.13 14.20
C GLU A 273 3.41 -35.33 13.89
N GLY A 274 4.29 -34.51 14.48
CA GLY A 274 5.74 -34.72 14.43
C GLY A 274 6.45 -34.18 13.19
N GLU A 275 5.70 -33.86 12.13
CA GLU A 275 6.23 -33.11 10.98
C GLU A 275 6.01 -31.60 11.17
N ILE A 276 7.01 -30.79 10.80
CA ILE A 276 6.84 -29.35 10.64
C ILE A 276 6.17 -29.13 9.27
N LYS A 277 4.89 -28.74 9.29
CA LYS A 277 4.09 -28.49 8.09
C LYS A 277 3.91 -26.99 7.91
N THR A 278 4.64 -26.44 6.95
CA THR A 278 4.48 -25.05 6.52
C THR A 278 3.21 -24.94 5.66
N ILE A 279 2.22 -24.19 6.14
CA ILE A 279 1.02 -23.85 5.36
C ILE A 279 1.24 -22.48 4.75
N PHE A 280 1.36 -22.42 3.41
CA PHE A 280 1.48 -21.17 2.67
C PHE A 280 0.10 -20.56 2.44
N GLY A 281 -0.07 -19.31 2.85
CA GLY A 281 -1.23 -18.49 2.52
C GLY A 281 -0.76 -17.15 1.96
N SER A 282 -0.72 -17.02 0.65
CA SER A 282 -0.44 -15.74 -0.04
C SER A 282 -1.63 -14.79 0.08
N SER A 283 -1.78 -14.15 1.24
CA SER A 283 -2.79 -13.11 1.46
C SER A 283 -2.40 -11.83 0.72
N ILE A 284 -3.07 -11.54 -0.39
CA ILE A 284 -2.81 -10.36 -1.23
C ILE A 284 -3.18 -9.06 -0.48
N THR A 285 -2.20 -8.17 -0.29
CA THR A 285 -2.38 -6.78 0.13
C THR A 285 -1.90 -5.85 -0.98
N ASP A 286 -2.78 -5.02 -1.56
CA ASP A 286 -2.49 -4.28 -2.80
C ASP A 286 -2.09 -2.80 -2.62
N TRP A 287 -0.86 -2.49 -3.04
CA TRP A 287 -0.40 -1.16 -3.46
C TRP A 287 0.78 -1.28 -4.45
N ASN A 288 0.51 -1.32 -5.76
CA ASN A 288 1.51 -1.56 -6.83
C ASN A 288 2.29 -2.89 -6.69
N VAL A 289 1.88 -3.77 -5.78
CA VAL A 289 2.59 -5.00 -5.39
C VAL A 289 2.56 -6.01 -6.54
N GLU A 290 3.72 -6.41 -7.07
CA GLU A 290 3.82 -7.67 -7.82
C GLU A 290 3.87 -8.87 -6.86
N ASN A 291 3.63 -10.09 -7.37
CA ASN A 291 3.65 -11.37 -6.64
C ASN A 291 4.75 -12.27 -7.27
N ILE A 292 5.74 -12.77 -6.52
CA ILE A 292 5.73 -14.05 -5.77
C ILE A 292 4.43 -14.51 -5.09
N GLU A 293 4.18 -15.81 -4.99
CA GLU A 293 5.05 -16.95 -5.35
C GLU A 293 5.80 -17.47 -4.09
N GLY A 294 5.06 -17.85 -3.05
CA GLY A 294 5.60 -17.99 -1.71
C GLY A 294 6.34 -19.30 -1.48
N GLY A 295 7.67 -19.27 -1.57
CA GLY A 295 8.50 -20.47 -1.45
C GLY A 295 8.79 -20.99 -0.05
N THR A 296 9.52 -22.11 0.00
CA THR A 296 9.44 -23.07 1.11
C THR A 296 10.23 -22.64 2.35
N LEU A 297 9.61 -22.69 3.54
CA LEU A 297 10.31 -22.75 4.83
C LEU A 297 10.69 -24.21 5.16
N THR A 298 11.98 -24.50 5.29
CA THR A 298 12.49 -25.81 5.73
C THR A 298 13.23 -25.71 7.08
N PRO A 299 12.98 -26.62 8.03
CA PRO A 299 13.81 -26.73 9.25
C PRO A 299 15.22 -27.18 8.90
N LYS A 300 16.22 -26.70 9.64
CA LYS A 300 17.56 -27.29 9.59
C LYS A 300 17.56 -28.66 10.27
N ASP A 301 17.88 -29.71 9.51
CA ASP A 301 18.02 -31.07 10.03
C ASP A 301 19.18 -31.13 11.05
N PRO A 302 18.98 -31.58 12.31
CA PRO A 302 20.02 -31.59 13.34
C PRO A 302 21.03 -32.74 13.15
N GLY A 303 21.76 -32.72 12.04
CA GLY A 303 23.04 -33.42 11.89
C GLY A 303 23.19 -34.24 10.61
N ASN A 304 23.82 -33.65 9.60
CA ASN A 304 24.84 -34.40 8.85
C ASN A 304 26.00 -33.48 8.48
N ASN A 305 27.16 -33.72 9.08
CA ASN A 305 28.41 -33.08 8.68
C ASN A 305 28.93 -33.82 7.45
N ASP A 306 28.71 -33.29 6.25
CA ASP A 306 29.33 -33.86 5.06
C ASP A 306 30.86 -33.78 5.18
N SER A 307 31.47 -34.94 5.28
CA SER A 307 32.91 -35.13 5.42
C SER A 307 33.35 -36.31 4.57
N GLY A 308 33.15 -36.19 3.26
CA GLY A 308 34.15 -36.61 2.30
C GLY A 308 33.98 -37.97 1.64
N SER A 309 33.99 -37.89 0.31
CA SER A 309 34.67 -38.81 -0.63
C SER A 309 34.07 -40.20 -0.93
N THR A 310 33.64 -40.28 -2.19
CA THR A 310 33.83 -41.35 -3.20
C THR A 310 32.76 -42.42 -3.42
N PRO A 311 32.57 -42.88 -4.68
CA PRO A 311 31.36 -43.60 -5.10
C PRO A 311 31.58 -45.11 -5.32
N GLY A 312 30.60 -45.92 -4.90
CA GLY A 312 30.51 -47.36 -5.20
C GLY A 312 29.32 -47.67 -6.11
N ALA A 313 29.53 -48.54 -7.09
CA ALA A 313 28.54 -48.93 -8.11
C ALA A 313 27.44 -49.89 -7.56
N PRO A 314 26.31 -50.08 -8.27
CA PRO A 314 25.16 -50.81 -7.74
C PRO A 314 25.24 -52.32 -7.98
N ASP A 315 24.52 -53.12 -7.17
CA ASP A 315 24.18 -54.51 -7.50
C ASP A 315 22.73 -54.86 -7.12
N ASN A 316 22.26 -55.94 -7.74
CA ASN A 316 20.90 -56.45 -7.84
C ASN A 316 20.40 -57.14 -6.56
N GLY A 317 19.09 -57.38 -6.51
CA GLY A 317 18.53 -58.44 -5.66
C GLY A 317 17.01 -58.36 -5.52
N GLY A 318 16.26 -59.08 -6.36
CA GLY A 318 14.82 -59.26 -6.16
C GLY A 318 14.51 -60.34 -5.10
N GLY A 319 13.27 -60.40 -4.61
CA GLY A 319 12.88 -61.44 -3.65
C GLY A 319 11.44 -61.29 -3.12
N SER A 320 10.48 -61.86 -3.85
CA SER A 320 9.10 -62.09 -3.39
C SER A 320 9.04 -63.02 -2.15
N GLY A 321 8.03 -62.89 -1.28
CA GLY A 321 7.65 -64.05 -0.43
C GLY A 321 6.82 -63.83 0.85
N ASP A 322 5.49 -63.76 0.68
CA ASP A 322 4.50 -64.57 1.44
C ASP A 322 4.09 -64.24 2.91
N GLN A 323 3.02 -64.91 3.36
CA GLN A 323 1.98 -64.45 4.30
C GLN A 323 1.93 -65.15 5.69
N GLY A 324 1.12 -64.60 6.61
CA GLY A 324 0.58 -65.28 7.82
C GLY A 324 0.51 -64.35 9.05
N ASN A 325 -0.57 -63.63 9.35
CA ASN A 325 -1.97 -63.99 9.72
C ASN A 325 -2.16 -64.37 11.20
N GLY A 326 -3.10 -63.71 11.91
CA GLY A 326 -3.46 -64.00 13.31
C GLY A 326 -4.04 -62.84 14.14
N ASN A 327 -5.30 -62.47 13.86
CA ASN A 327 -6.38 -62.00 14.76
C ASN A 327 -6.07 -61.40 16.16
N ASP A 328 -6.69 -60.25 16.49
CA ASP A 328 -7.91 -60.26 17.35
C ASP A 328 -8.76 -58.95 17.29
N GLN A 329 -9.94 -58.98 17.93
CA GLN A 329 -11.13 -58.17 17.61
C GLN A 329 -11.25 -56.75 18.20
N SER A 330 -11.63 -55.78 17.35
CA SER A 330 -12.77 -54.83 17.49
C SER A 330 -12.85 -53.97 16.20
N GLY A 331 -13.93 -53.34 15.74
CA GLY A 331 -15.23 -53.06 16.30
C GLY A 331 -15.91 -51.94 15.48
N ASN A 332 -16.50 -52.30 14.32
CA ASN A 332 -17.54 -51.58 13.56
C ASN A 332 -17.39 -50.05 13.29
N GLY A 333 -17.22 -49.67 12.02
CA GLY A 333 -17.44 -48.28 11.53
C GLY A 333 -16.55 -47.96 10.34
N GLY A 334 -17.14 -47.54 9.22
CA GLY A 334 -16.40 -47.23 7.99
C GLY A 334 -15.74 -45.84 7.99
N SER A 335 -14.88 -45.64 6.99
CA SER A 335 -14.44 -44.36 6.40
C SER A 335 -15.05 -43.09 7.00
N ASP A 336 -14.21 -42.20 7.55
CA ASP A 336 -13.90 -40.95 6.85
C ASP A 336 -12.72 -40.19 7.49
N ASN A 337 -12.04 -39.42 6.64
CA ASN A 337 -10.79 -38.69 6.92
C ASN A 337 -11.09 -37.19 7.10
N PRO A 338 -10.73 -36.54 8.22
CA PRO A 338 -10.73 -35.07 8.31
C PRO A 338 -9.43 -34.52 7.71
N GLY A 339 -9.18 -34.84 6.43
CA GLY A 339 -8.14 -34.17 5.66
C GLY A 339 -8.50 -32.68 5.55
N THR A 340 -7.49 -31.81 5.51
CA THR A 340 -7.69 -30.45 5.02
C THR A 340 -8.31 -30.55 3.62
N PRO A 341 -9.53 -30.01 3.38
CA PRO A 341 -10.20 -30.24 2.12
C PRO A 341 -9.44 -29.59 0.98
N SER A 342 -9.08 -30.41 -0.02
CA SER A 342 -8.99 -29.91 -1.40
C SER A 342 -10.31 -29.17 -1.71
N PRO A 343 -10.28 -27.98 -2.35
CA PRO A 343 -11.38 -27.02 -2.31
C PRO A 343 -12.72 -27.66 -2.65
N THR A 344 -13.53 -27.85 -1.61
CA THR A 344 -14.88 -28.40 -1.75
C THR A 344 -15.76 -27.32 -2.38
N PRO A 345 -16.58 -27.63 -3.39
CA PRO A 345 -17.51 -26.66 -3.95
C PRO A 345 -18.47 -26.18 -2.86
N GLY A 346 -18.32 -24.93 -2.39
CA GLY A 346 -19.27 -24.31 -1.46
C GLY A 346 -18.72 -23.52 -0.27
N GLN A 347 -17.40 -23.39 -0.08
CA GLN A 347 -16.88 -22.41 0.91
C GLN A 347 -16.77 -21.02 0.28
N ALA A 348 -17.52 -20.06 0.82
CA ALA A 348 -17.64 -18.72 0.26
C ALA A 348 -16.37 -17.88 0.50
N GLU A 349 -15.88 -17.23 -0.54
CA GLU A 349 -14.68 -16.38 -0.52
C GLU A 349 -15.08 -14.95 -0.11
N LEU A 350 -14.31 -14.23 0.72
CA LEU A 350 -14.61 -12.81 0.98
C LEU A 350 -14.66 -12.00 -0.32
N LEU A 351 -15.68 -11.15 -0.50
CA LEU A 351 -15.84 -10.34 -1.71
C LEU A 351 -14.70 -9.33 -1.87
N PHE A 352 -14.21 -8.79 -0.76
CA PHE A 352 -13.11 -7.85 -0.66
C PHE A 352 -12.41 -7.97 0.70
N ALA A 353 -11.26 -7.33 0.90
CA ALA A 353 -10.53 -7.40 2.17
C ALA A 353 -11.25 -6.63 3.29
N GLY A 354 -11.41 -7.24 4.47
CA GLY A 354 -12.21 -6.68 5.57
C GLY A 354 -13.73 -6.70 5.31
N ALA A 355 -14.21 -7.59 4.45
CA ALA A 355 -15.64 -7.78 4.14
C ALA A 355 -16.44 -8.50 5.24
N ASP A 356 -15.73 -9.12 6.17
CA ASP A 356 -16.13 -9.66 7.49
C ASP A 356 -15.99 -8.63 8.62
N PHE A 357 -15.49 -7.42 8.33
CA PHE A 357 -15.30 -6.30 9.27
C PHE A 357 -14.39 -6.56 10.48
N GLU A 358 -13.73 -7.72 10.57
CA GLU A 358 -12.71 -8.02 11.58
C GLU A 358 -11.44 -7.18 11.36
N ASP A 359 -11.09 -6.93 10.09
CA ASP A 359 -10.03 -5.99 9.71
C ASP A 359 -10.64 -4.64 9.26
N GLU A 360 -10.81 -3.74 10.23
CA GLU A 360 -11.30 -2.39 9.97
C GLU A 360 -10.39 -1.59 9.05
N ALA A 361 -9.08 -1.85 9.08
CA ALA A 361 -8.09 -1.09 8.30
C ALA A 361 -8.16 -1.51 6.82
N ALA A 362 -8.24 -2.82 6.56
CA ALA A 362 -8.49 -3.35 5.22
C ALA A 362 -9.79 -2.80 4.63
N PHE A 363 -10.90 -2.79 5.39
CA PHE A 363 -12.15 -2.18 4.93
C PHE A 363 -11.99 -0.69 4.62
N LYS A 364 -11.39 0.09 5.54
CA LYS A 364 -11.24 1.55 5.39
C LYS A 364 -10.34 1.91 4.21
N ALA A 365 -9.30 1.11 3.91
CA ALA A 365 -8.42 1.30 2.75
C ALA A 365 -9.15 1.13 1.40
N LEU A 366 -10.30 0.47 1.38
CA LEU A 366 -11.13 0.34 0.18
C LEU A 366 -12.10 1.51 -0.02
N LEU A 367 -12.34 2.35 1.00
CA LEU A 367 -13.27 3.47 0.87
C LEU A 367 -12.78 4.49 -0.16
N LEU A 368 -13.63 4.82 -1.13
CA LEU A 368 -13.34 5.90 -2.07
C LEU A 368 -13.34 7.25 -1.32
N PRO A 369 -12.35 8.15 -1.48
CA PRO A 369 -12.26 9.40 -0.71
C PRO A 369 -13.49 10.32 -0.78
N LYS A 370 -14.29 10.21 -1.84
CA LYS A 370 -15.56 10.93 -2.04
C LYS A 370 -16.72 10.39 -1.16
N PHE A 371 -16.56 9.19 -0.61
CA PHE A 371 -17.57 8.45 0.14
C PHE A 371 -16.96 7.86 1.44
N PRO A 372 -16.47 8.72 2.36
CA PRO A 372 -15.96 8.26 3.65
C PRO A 372 -17.08 7.59 4.47
N LEU A 373 -16.69 6.73 5.41
CA LEU A 373 -17.63 6.08 6.31
C LEU A 373 -18.35 7.15 7.17
N PRO A 374 -19.69 7.23 7.16
CA PRO A 374 -20.42 8.23 7.92
C PRO A 374 -20.43 7.89 9.41
N ALA A 375 -20.53 8.89 10.28
CA ALA A 375 -20.50 8.71 11.74
C ALA A 375 -21.64 7.85 12.34
N TYR A 376 -22.65 7.48 11.55
CA TYR A 376 -23.70 6.53 11.93
C TYR A 376 -23.38 5.06 11.55
N ALA A 377 -22.21 4.81 10.96
CA ALA A 377 -21.73 3.49 10.58
C ALA A 377 -20.40 3.23 11.31
N THR A 378 -20.40 2.27 12.23
CA THR A 378 -19.29 1.99 13.14
C THR A 378 -19.01 0.50 13.21
N PHE A 379 -17.76 0.12 13.43
CA PHE A 379 -17.40 -1.26 13.74
C PHE A 379 -17.80 -1.54 15.18
N ALA A 380 -18.51 -2.64 15.41
CA ALA A 380 -19.02 -2.99 16.74
C ALA A 380 -18.95 -4.51 16.96
N ASP A 381 -18.63 -4.91 18.18
CA ASP A 381 -18.59 -6.31 18.60
C ASP A 381 -19.99 -6.96 18.56
N GLY A 382 -20.04 -8.28 18.47
CA GLY A 382 -21.28 -9.03 18.32
C GLY A 382 -21.67 -9.28 16.86
N GLY A 383 -20.68 -9.30 15.96
CA GLY A 383 -20.73 -9.90 14.63
C GLY A 383 -21.03 -11.41 14.67
N ARG A 384 -20.86 -12.06 13.52
CA ARG A 384 -20.94 -13.51 13.36
C ARG A 384 -19.64 -14.18 13.80
N THR A 385 -18.52 -13.51 13.60
CA THR A 385 -17.16 -14.00 13.92
C THR A 385 -16.34 -13.07 14.83
N GLY A 386 -16.97 -12.01 15.37
CA GLY A 386 -16.28 -10.99 16.17
C GLY A 386 -16.97 -9.65 16.05
N LYS A 387 -16.50 -8.81 15.13
CA LYS A 387 -17.07 -7.50 14.79
C LYS A 387 -18.04 -7.59 13.62
N ALA A 388 -18.83 -6.54 13.44
CA ALA A 388 -19.63 -6.29 12.26
C ALA A 388 -19.79 -4.78 12.03
N LEU A 389 -20.22 -4.38 10.82
CA LEU A 389 -20.56 -2.99 10.56
C LEU A 389 -21.95 -2.67 11.09
N HIS A 390 -22.02 -1.89 12.16
CA HIS A 390 -23.25 -1.43 12.80
C HIS A 390 -23.69 -0.07 12.27
N ILE A 391 -24.91 0.00 11.74
CA ILE A 391 -25.55 1.17 11.16
C ILE A 391 -26.66 1.62 12.11
N GLN A 392 -26.44 2.74 12.80
CA GLN A 392 -27.32 3.27 13.84
C GLN A 392 -27.75 4.70 13.52
N THR A 393 -28.99 4.89 13.04
CA THR A 393 -29.56 6.21 12.75
C THR A 393 -30.79 6.52 13.61
N LYS A 394 -31.10 7.82 13.71
CA LYS A 394 -32.44 8.31 14.07
C LYS A 394 -33.14 8.78 12.80
N SER A 395 -34.47 8.89 12.84
CA SER A 395 -35.28 9.40 11.72
C SER A 395 -34.95 10.85 11.28
N SER A 396 -34.11 11.58 12.00
CA SER A 396 -33.57 12.89 11.61
C SER A 396 -32.16 12.85 11.02
N THR A 397 -31.39 11.75 11.20
CA THR A 397 -29.96 11.67 10.85
C THR A 397 -29.73 11.75 9.33
N VAL A 398 -30.59 11.12 8.53
CA VAL A 398 -30.39 10.94 7.09
C VAL A 398 -31.56 11.56 6.33
N THR A 399 -31.36 12.74 5.75
CA THR A 399 -32.44 13.55 5.15
C THR A 399 -32.72 13.22 3.68
N LYS A 400 -31.78 12.55 3.02
CA LYS A 400 -31.83 12.08 1.62
C LYS A 400 -31.08 10.73 1.50
N PRO A 401 -31.38 9.87 0.52
CA PRO A 401 -30.71 8.58 0.38
C PRO A 401 -29.20 8.75 0.24
N ALA A 402 -28.44 7.97 1.00
CA ALA A 402 -27.01 8.13 1.20
C ALA A 402 -26.28 6.79 1.06
N PHE A 403 -24.98 6.84 0.76
CA PHE A 403 -24.12 5.67 0.91
C PHE A 403 -23.86 5.43 2.40
N ILE A 404 -23.86 4.16 2.83
CA ILE A 404 -23.15 3.73 4.04
C ILE A 404 -21.66 3.67 3.67
N PHE A 405 -21.35 3.02 2.54
CA PHE A 405 -20.02 3.01 1.95
C PHE A 405 -20.12 2.82 0.43
N ASN A 406 -19.05 3.20 -0.27
CA ASN A 406 -18.79 2.85 -1.66
C ASN A 406 -17.29 2.57 -1.79
N ILE A 407 -16.94 1.33 -2.13
CA ILE A 407 -15.57 0.85 -2.10
C ILE A 407 -14.98 0.67 -3.49
N GLN A 408 -13.66 0.81 -3.56
CA GLN A 408 -12.88 0.55 -4.76
C GLN A 408 -12.60 -0.94 -4.96
N GLY A 409 -12.58 -1.37 -6.22
CA GLY A 409 -12.11 -2.68 -6.62
C GLY A 409 -10.60 -2.78 -6.52
N LYS A 410 -10.11 -3.95 -6.09
CA LYS A 410 -8.69 -4.26 -5.93
C LYS A 410 -8.31 -5.49 -6.76
N ASN A 411 -8.53 -5.38 -8.07
CA ASN A 411 -8.31 -6.41 -9.09
C ASN A 411 -9.07 -7.74 -8.87
N LYS A 412 -10.10 -7.73 -8.02
CA LYS A 412 -10.92 -8.92 -7.69
C LYS A 412 -11.67 -9.43 -8.92
N ASN A 413 -11.27 -10.57 -9.46
CA ASN A 413 -11.94 -11.19 -10.59
C ASN A 413 -13.13 -12.05 -10.11
N LEU A 414 -14.35 -11.71 -10.56
CA LEU A 414 -15.57 -12.46 -10.24
C LEU A 414 -16.08 -13.31 -11.42
N ALA A 415 -15.32 -13.45 -12.51
CA ALA A 415 -15.71 -14.31 -13.62
C ALA A 415 -15.99 -15.75 -13.15
N GLY A 416 -17.15 -16.30 -13.53
CA GLY A 416 -17.60 -17.65 -13.15
C GLY A 416 -18.30 -17.75 -11.79
N LYS A 417 -18.20 -16.72 -10.93
CA LYS A 417 -18.99 -16.63 -9.68
C LYS A 417 -20.47 -16.44 -9.99
N LYS A 418 -21.34 -16.96 -9.13
CA LYS A 418 -22.79 -16.97 -9.31
C LYS A 418 -23.51 -15.99 -8.39
N LYS A 419 -22.97 -15.76 -7.19
CA LYS A 419 -23.63 -14.95 -6.18
C LYS A 419 -22.67 -14.20 -5.26
N ILE A 420 -23.10 -13.04 -4.80
CA ILE A 420 -22.54 -12.35 -3.65
C ILE A 420 -23.47 -12.62 -2.47
N THR A 421 -22.94 -12.90 -1.28
CA THR A 421 -23.78 -13.10 -0.09
C THR A 421 -23.30 -12.25 1.06
N PHE A 422 -24.19 -11.88 1.98
CA PHE A 422 -23.84 -11.19 3.22
C PHE A 422 -24.93 -11.42 4.25
N TYR A 423 -24.64 -11.18 5.51
CA TYR A 423 -25.60 -11.35 6.58
C TYR A 423 -26.03 -10.02 7.17
N ILE A 424 -27.29 -9.93 7.59
CA ILE A 424 -27.83 -8.78 8.31
C ILE A 424 -28.56 -9.19 9.59
N LYS A 425 -28.54 -8.32 10.60
CA LYS A 425 -29.25 -8.51 11.88
C LYS A 425 -29.76 -7.17 12.40
N GLY A 426 -31.01 -7.13 12.88
CA GLY A 426 -31.62 -5.96 13.51
C GLY A 426 -32.84 -5.44 12.76
N THR A 427 -33.10 -4.13 12.87
CA THR A 427 -34.32 -3.48 12.36
C THR A 427 -34.06 -2.20 11.55
N ALA A 428 -34.89 -1.94 10.53
CA ALA A 428 -34.89 -0.69 9.78
C ALA A 428 -36.26 -0.34 9.17
N GLY A 429 -36.61 0.94 9.22
CA GLY A 429 -37.88 1.45 8.68
C GLY A 429 -37.93 1.67 7.15
N GLU A 430 -36.81 1.51 6.46
CA GLU A 430 -36.69 1.46 4.98
C GLU A 430 -35.59 0.44 4.64
N SER A 431 -35.70 -0.24 3.50
CA SER A 431 -34.75 -1.26 3.06
C SER A 431 -33.42 -0.67 2.55
N LEU A 432 -32.44 -1.55 2.27
CA LEU A 432 -31.15 -1.17 1.69
C LEU A 432 -31.17 -1.31 0.16
N SER A 433 -30.34 -0.51 -0.51
CA SER A 433 -30.06 -0.63 -1.94
C SER A 433 -28.56 -0.87 -2.14
N VAL A 434 -28.20 -2.05 -2.64
CA VAL A 434 -26.82 -2.49 -2.90
C VAL A 434 -26.49 -2.28 -4.38
N LEU A 435 -25.26 -1.88 -4.67
CA LEU A 435 -24.75 -1.64 -6.02
C LEU A 435 -23.56 -2.56 -6.27
N VAL A 436 -23.61 -3.30 -7.38
CA VAL A 436 -22.48 -4.06 -7.93
C VAL A 436 -22.10 -3.37 -9.24
N TYR A 437 -20.91 -2.76 -9.29
CA TYR A 437 -20.52 -1.93 -10.42
C TYR A 437 -20.02 -2.77 -11.60
N GLN A 438 -20.33 -2.34 -12.82
CA GLN A 438 -19.83 -2.94 -14.07
C GLN A 438 -18.48 -2.32 -14.47
N LYS A 439 -17.71 -3.02 -15.32
CA LYS A 439 -16.45 -2.57 -15.92
C LYS A 439 -16.52 -1.10 -16.37
N GLY A 440 -15.48 -0.34 -16.01
CA GLY A 440 -15.44 1.12 -16.14
C GLY A 440 -15.95 1.89 -14.91
N GLY A 441 -16.67 1.24 -13.99
CA GLY A 441 -17.06 1.81 -12.70
C GLY A 441 -18.16 2.90 -12.75
N GLU A 442 -18.70 3.22 -13.93
CA GLU A 442 -19.75 4.23 -14.12
C GLU A 442 -21.17 3.68 -13.92
N LYS A 443 -21.41 2.42 -14.32
CA LYS A 443 -22.70 1.74 -14.27
C LYS A 443 -22.71 0.70 -13.16
N SER A 444 -23.89 0.39 -12.63
CA SER A 444 -24.06 -0.67 -11.63
C SER A 444 -25.36 -1.44 -11.84
N LYS A 445 -25.35 -2.71 -11.42
CA LYS A 445 -26.55 -3.50 -11.16
C LYS A 445 -27.00 -3.18 -9.73
N ILE A 446 -28.28 -2.85 -9.57
CA ILE A 446 -28.87 -2.40 -8.31
C ILE A 446 -29.66 -3.54 -7.70
N PHE A 447 -29.47 -3.83 -6.43
CA PHE A 447 -30.23 -4.83 -5.68
C PHE A 447 -30.94 -4.15 -4.52
N ASN A 448 -32.27 -4.05 -4.57
CA ASN A 448 -33.05 -3.49 -3.48
C ASN A 448 -33.52 -4.64 -2.60
N LEU A 449 -33.28 -4.57 -1.29
CA LEU A 449 -33.59 -5.69 -0.37
C LEU A 449 -35.09 -5.87 -0.15
N GLU A 450 -35.87 -4.79 -0.25
CA GLU A 450 -37.31 -4.76 0.06
C GLU A 450 -37.57 -5.27 1.49
N ASP A 451 -38.70 -5.93 1.74
CA ASP A 451 -38.97 -6.55 3.04
C ASP A 451 -38.01 -7.72 3.32
N VAL A 452 -37.40 -7.73 4.51
CA VAL A 452 -36.52 -8.82 4.97
C VAL A 452 -36.87 -9.23 6.40
N THR A 453 -37.32 -10.48 6.54
CA THR A 453 -37.58 -11.16 7.82
C THR A 453 -36.90 -12.54 7.92
N ALA A 454 -36.37 -13.05 6.82
CA ALA A 454 -35.70 -14.34 6.67
C ALA A 454 -34.77 -14.31 5.44
N ASP A 455 -33.98 -15.38 5.25
CA ASP A 455 -33.01 -15.51 4.16
C ASP A 455 -33.64 -15.24 2.77
N LYS A 456 -32.94 -14.45 1.94
CA LYS A 456 -33.53 -13.90 0.71
C LYS A 456 -32.53 -13.73 -0.43
N THR A 457 -32.85 -14.32 -1.58
CA THR A 457 -32.16 -14.05 -2.86
C THR A 457 -32.79 -12.86 -3.59
N ILE A 458 -31.96 -11.94 -4.07
CA ILE A 458 -32.32 -10.68 -4.73
C ILE A 458 -31.78 -10.68 -6.16
N SER A 459 -32.63 -10.27 -7.12
CA SER A 459 -32.26 -10.08 -8.53
C SER A 459 -32.03 -8.59 -8.86
N PRO A 460 -31.27 -8.27 -9.93
CA PRO A 460 -31.05 -6.89 -10.34
C PRO A 460 -32.33 -6.11 -10.69
N ALA A 461 -32.43 -4.89 -10.16
CA ALA A 461 -33.50 -3.93 -10.39
C ALA A 461 -33.04 -2.76 -11.29
N LYS A 462 -33.99 -2.11 -11.96
CA LYS A 462 -33.73 -0.98 -12.89
C LYS A 462 -33.40 0.35 -12.22
N GLN A 463 -33.75 0.52 -10.94
CA GLN A 463 -33.58 1.77 -10.19
C GLN A 463 -33.53 1.51 -8.69
N HIS A 464 -32.93 2.43 -7.94
CA HIS A 464 -32.94 2.39 -6.46
C HIS A 464 -34.37 2.46 -5.92
N ARG A 465 -34.66 1.59 -4.95
CA ARG A 465 -35.86 1.62 -4.11
C ARG A 465 -35.44 1.28 -2.69
N TYR A 466 -36.02 1.98 -1.72
CA TYR A 466 -35.80 1.79 -0.28
C TYR A 466 -37.11 1.41 0.44
N GLY A 467 -38.17 1.11 -0.32
CA GLY A 467 -39.43 0.63 0.24
C GLY A 467 -39.26 -0.78 0.82
N GLY A 468 -40.16 -1.15 1.74
CA GLY A 468 -40.04 -2.35 2.57
C GLY A 468 -39.24 -2.09 3.84
N THR A 469 -39.40 -2.98 4.82
CA THR A 469 -38.80 -2.91 6.16
C THR A 469 -37.89 -4.10 6.42
N ILE A 470 -36.89 -3.91 7.27
CA ILE A 470 -36.04 -5.01 7.74
C ILE A 470 -36.38 -5.25 9.21
N ASP A 471 -36.73 -6.48 9.56
CA ASP A 471 -36.83 -6.95 10.95
C ASP A 471 -36.44 -8.42 11.00
N THR A 472 -35.22 -8.71 11.45
CA THR A 472 -34.70 -10.08 11.51
C THR A 472 -35.10 -10.83 12.79
N GLY A 473 -35.94 -10.24 13.66
CA GLY A 473 -36.28 -10.81 14.96
C GLY A 473 -35.08 -11.00 15.88
N GLY A 474 -34.00 -10.24 15.67
CA GLY A 474 -32.72 -10.37 16.38
C GLY A 474 -31.77 -11.44 15.84
N ASN A 475 -32.18 -12.21 14.83
CA ASN A 475 -31.35 -13.26 14.21
C ASN A 475 -30.46 -12.72 13.09
N TRP A 476 -29.44 -13.47 12.71
CA TRP A 476 -28.70 -13.24 11.47
C TRP A 476 -29.45 -13.85 10.27
N VAL A 477 -29.66 -13.05 9.24
CA VAL A 477 -30.37 -13.40 8.00
C VAL A 477 -29.42 -13.28 6.80
N LYS A 478 -29.34 -14.30 5.96
CA LYS A 478 -28.51 -14.32 4.74
C LYS A 478 -29.22 -13.60 3.58
N ILE A 479 -28.56 -12.60 3.02
CA ILE A 479 -28.94 -11.98 1.74
C ILE A 479 -28.03 -12.55 0.66
N GLU A 480 -28.63 -12.93 -0.46
CA GLU A 480 -27.94 -13.45 -1.64
C GLU A 480 -28.25 -12.57 -2.86
N LEU A 481 -27.23 -12.07 -3.55
CA LEU A 481 -27.35 -11.26 -4.76
C LEU A 481 -26.98 -12.13 -5.95
N ASN A 482 -27.92 -12.40 -6.85
CA ASN A 482 -27.64 -13.18 -8.05
C ASN A 482 -26.79 -12.34 -9.03
N ILE A 483 -25.55 -12.78 -9.29
CA ILE A 483 -24.62 -12.15 -10.24
C ILE A 483 -24.29 -13.03 -11.46
N ALA A 484 -24.83 -14.25 -11.55
CA ALA A 484 -24.38 -15.29 -12.49
C ALA A 484 -24.37 -14.85 -13.97
N GLU A 485 -25.32 -14.01 -14.37
CA GLU A 485 -25.43 -13.51 -15.75
C GLU A 485 -24.39 -12.43 -16.12
N PHE A 486 -23.77 -11.77 -15.14
CA PHE A 486 -22.91 -10.60 -15.38
C PHE A 486 -21.62 -10.58 -14.55
N ALA A 487 -21.27 -11.67 -13.85
CA ALA A 487 -20.13 -11.70 -12.93
C ALA A 487 -18.79 -11.36 -13.62
N GLY A 488 -18.60 -11.81 -14.88
CA GLY A 488 -17.45 -11.43 -15.71
C GLY A 488 -17.48 -9.99 -16.27
N GLU A 489 -18.56 -9.24 -16.05
CA GLU A 489 -18.69 -7.81 -16.37
C GLU A 489 -18.49 -6.90 -15.16
N ILE A 490 -18.30 -7.44 -13.95
CA ILE A 490 -18.12 -6.64 -12.73
C ILE A 490 -16.80 -5.86 -12.81
N ALA A 491 -16.80 -4.64 -12.26
CA ALA A 491 -15.61 -3.81 -12.15
C ALA A 491 -14.52 -4.50 -11.32
N GLN A 492 -13.27 -4.36 -11.73
CA GLN A 492 -12.11 -4.87 -10.97
C GLN A 492 -11.35 -3.74 -10.26
N THR A 493 -11.51 -2.50 -10.72
CA THR A 493 -10.90 -1.27 -10.21
C THR A 493 -11.91 -0.11 -10.28
N GLY A 494 -11.65 0.99 -9.57
CA GLY A 494 -12.64 2.08 -9.42
C GLY A 494 -13.84 1.61 -8.59
N ASN A 495 -15.02 2.22 -8.73
CA ASN A 495 -16.22 1.78 -7.99
C ASN A 495 -16.47 0.27 -8.22
N PHE A 496 -16.63 -0.51 -7.15
CA PHE A 496 -16.80 -1.97 -7.22
C PHE A 496 -18.08 -2.45 -6.53
N PHE A 497 -18.25 -2.08 -5.26
CA PHE A 497 -19.39 -2.48 -4.44
C PHE A 497 -19.79 -1.34 -3.50
N ALA A 498 -21.09 -1.14 -3.31
CA ALA A 498 -21.60 -0.10 -2.41
C ALA A 498 -22.94 -0.47 -1.79
N VAL A 499 -23.19 0.03 -0.59
CA VAL A 499 -24.47 -0.14 0.11
C VAL A 499 -25.05 1.23 0.45
N LYS A 500 -26.34 1.41 0.19
CA LYS A 500 -27.08 2.65 0.41
C LYS A 500 -28.28 2.45 1.31
N ILE A 501 -28.55 3.47 2.11
CA ILE A 501 -29.75 3.62 2.92
C ILE A 501 -30.70 4.65 2.32
N GLY A 502 -31.97 4.52 2.71
CA GLY A 502 -33.03 5.46 2.41
C GLY A 502 -32.94 6.74 3.23
N LYS A 503 -34.09 7.30 3.65
CA LYS A 503 -34.16 8.60 4.32
C LYS A 503 -35.23 8.65 5.39
N LYS A 504 -35.02 9.52 6.38
CA LYS A 504 -35.98 9.92 7.40
C LYS A 504 -36.57 8.77 8.26
N VAL A 505 -35.83 7.67 8.39
CA VAL A 505 -36.17 6.53 9.25
C VAL A 505 -35.00 6.16 10.15
N ALA A 506 -35.30 5.39 11.20
CA ALA A 506 -34.30 4.74 12.03
C ALA A 506 -33.80 3.46 11.36
N TYR A 507 -32.48 3.26 11.44
CA TYR A 507 -31.75 2.04 11.15
C TYR A 507 -31.05 1.60 12.45
N ASN A 508 -31.12 0.32 12.76
CA ASN A 508 -30.30 -0.37 13.75
C ASN A 508 -29.97 -1.74 13.14
N LEU A 509 -28.99 -1.76 12.23
CA LEU A 509 -28.61 -2.95 11.47
C LEU A 509 -27.13 -3.25 11.66
N PHE A 510 -26.81 -4.51 11.91
CA PHE A 510 -25.47 -5.05 11.66
C PHE A 510 -25.45 -5.65 10.26
N ILE A 511 -24.34 -5.43 9.53
CA ILE A 511 -24.01 -6.05 8.24
C ILE A 511 -22.68 -6.78 8.41
N ASP A 512 -22.58 -7.99 7.87
CA ASP A 512 -21.47 -8.89 8.13
C ASP A 512 -21.21 -9.90 6.99
N ASP A 513 -20.04 -10.55 6.99
CA ASP A 513 -19.69 -11.72 6.17
C ASP A 513 -19.94 -11.54 4.65
N ILE A 514 -19.50 -10.42 4.06
CA ILE A 514 -19.73 -10.14 2.62
C ILE A 514 -18.82 -11.02 1.74
N THR A 515 -19.38 -12.06 1.16
CA THR A 515 -18.69 -13.15 0.45
C THR A 515 -19.17 -13.31 -1.01
N VAL A 516 -18.49 -14.15 -1.78
CA VAL A 516 -18.78 -14.47 -3.18
C VAL A 516 -18.53 -15.95 -3.48
N GLU A 517 -19.50 -16.58 -4.15
CA GLU A 517 -19.54 -18.01 -4.54
C GLU A 517 -19.80 -18.14 -6.05
#